data_AF-A0A7K2ZN79-F1
#
_entry.id   AF-A0A7K2ZN79-F1
#
_cell.length_a   1.000
_cell.length_b   1.000
_cell.length_c   1.000
_cell.angle_alpha   90.00
_cell.angle_beta   90.00
_cell.angle_gamma   90.00
#
_symmetry.space_group_name_H-M   'P 1'
#
loop_
_entity.id
_entity.type
_entity.pdbx_description
1 polymer ?
#
loop_
_entity_poly.entity_id
_entity_poly.type
_entity_poly.pdbx_seq_one_letter_code
_entity_poly.pdbx_strand_id
1 'polypeptide(L)'
;GLRLAALAQLARCCPDALPRDVVPVVSGLLRELRTAPGGAPDADPGTDAEVEPEPETDPVGCADLSRAEPGAAPTLVGQLRALSAQDSTGRGAPWAADLLRTLHVGLDDRVGDRTALLVDQLRSPDRWQRIDAVRMSGGLIRAWRGSYGELVALVGDQLADPEPRLAEAASHVLEELFSLAAPTADALAARLA
;
A
#
# COMPACT_ATOMS: atom_id res chain seq x y z
N GLY A 1 -13.65 0.71 6.66
CA GLY A 1 -13.42 -0.55 5.90
C GLY A 1 -14.59 -0.94 5.04
N LEU A 2 -15.74 -1.25 5.64
CA LEU A 2 -16.91 -1.81 4.93
C LEU A 2 -17.33 -1.04 3.67
N ARG A 3 -17.34 0.31 3.72
CA ARG A 3 -17.71 1.16 2.57
C ARG A 3 -16.78 0.97 1.37
N LEU A 4 -15.46 0.91 1.62
CA LEU A 4 -14.46 0.66 0.57
C LEU A 4 -14.60 -0.77 0.02
N ALA A 5 -14.90 -1.74 0.89
CA ALA A 5 -15.13 -3.12 0.48
C ALA A 5 -16.38 -3.25 -0.41
N ALA A 6 -17.46 -2.55 -0.06
CA ALA A 6 -18.68 -2.52 -0.88
C ALA A 6 -18.41 -1.93 -2.28
N LEU A 7 -17.65 -0.83 -2.37
CA LEU A 7 -17.26 -0.25 -3.66
C LEU A 7 -16.39 -1.20 -4.48
N ALA A 8 -15.43 -1.88 -3.85
CA ALA A 8 -14.61 -2.88 -4.54
C ALA A 8 -15.44 -4.07 -5.03
N GLN A 9 -16.45 -4.52 -4.27
CA GLN A 9 -17.35 -5.58 -4.70
C GLN A 9 -18.29 -5.14 -5.82
N LEU A 10 -18.84 -3.92 -5.75
CA LEU A 10 -19.60 -3.35 -6.86
C LEU A 10 -18.76 -3.28 -8.12
N ALA A 11 -17.52 -2.79 -8.04
CA ALA A 11 -16.61 -2.74 -9.18
C ALA A 11 -16.35 -4.12 -9.79
N ARG A 12 -16.24 -5.16 -8.96
CA ARG A 12 -15.98 -6.53 -9.41
C ARG A 12 -17.21 -7.19 -10.05
N CYS A 13 -18.38 -6.99 -9.46
CA CYS A 13 -19.57 -7.79 -9.80
C CYS A 13 -20.58 -7.02 -10.67
N CYS A 14 -20.59 -5.70 -10.62
CA CYS A 14 -21.51 -4.83 -11.34
C CYS A 14 -20.86 -3.46 -11.61
N PRO A 15 -19.84 -3.39 -12.48
CA PRO A 15 -19.08 -2.16 -12.73
C PRO A 15 -19.96 -1.00 -13.21
N ASP A 16 -21.02 -1.30 -13.98
CA ASP A 16 -21.98 -0.31 -14.47
C ASP A 16 -22.81 0.37 -13.35
N ALA A 17 -22.89 -0.25 -12.17
CA ALA A 17 -23.56 0.32 -11.00
C ALA A 17 -22.64 1.21 -10.15
N LEU A 18 -21.36 1.37 -10.53
CA LEU A 18 -20.46 2.23 -9.79
C LEU A 18 -20.90 3.71 -9.86
N PRO A 19 -20.89 4.42 -8.72
CA PRO A 19 -21.20 5.84 -8.71
C PRO A 19 -20.30 6.65 -9.64
N ARG A 20 -20.85 7.73 -10.21
CA ARG A 20 -20.06 8.67 -11.04
C ARG A 20 -19.05 9.46 -10.20
N ASP A 21 -19.35 9.68 -8.92
CA ASP A 21 -18.51 10.37 -7.94
C ASP A 21 -17.61 9.39 -7.14
N VAL A 22 -17.27 8.23 -7.71
CA VAL A 22 -16.44 7.22 -7.03
C VAL A 22 -15.09 7.78 -6.58
N VAL A 23 -14.48 8.68 -7.34
CA VAL A 23 -13.18 9.29 -7.03
C VAL A 23 -13.21 10.05 -5.70
N PRO A 24 -14.01 11.13 -5.54
CA PRO A 24 -14.05 11.87 -4.29
C PRO A 24 -14.54 11.01 -3.11
N VAL A 25 -15.43 10.04 -3.34
CA VAL A 25 -15.90 9.12 -2.29
C VAL A 25 -14.75 8.25 -1.77
N VAL A 26 -13.99 7.61 -2.67
CA VAL A 26 -12.87 6.72 -2.28
C VAL A 26 -11.74 7.52 -1.64
N SER A 27 -11.36 8.66 -2.20
CA SER A 27 -10.39 9.58 -1.60
C SER A 27 -10.79 10.01 -0.18
N GLY A 28 -12.07 10.31 0.03
CA GLY A 28 -12.63 10.60 1.35
C GLY A 28 -12.47 9.43 2.32
N LEU A 29 -12.85 8.22 1.89
CA LEU A 29 -12.72 7.00 2.70
C LEU A 29 -11.26 6.69 3.06
N LEU A 30 -10.32 6.87 2.12
CA LEU A 30 -8.90 6.67 2.39
C LEU A 30 -8.38 7.68 3.43
N ARG A 31 -8.82 8.93 3.36
CA ARG A 31 -8.49 9.95 4.38
C ARG A 31 -9.05 9.57 5.75
N GLU A 32 -10.30 9.13 5.82
CA GLU A 32 -10.94 8.65 7.05
C GLU A 32 -10.17 7.48 7.68
N LEU A 33 -9.76 6.50 6.87
CA LEU A 33 -9.02 5.32 7.32
C LEU A 33 -7.68 5.67 7.98
N ARG A 34 -6.98 6.70 7.48
CA ARG A 34 -5.72 7.17 8.08
C ARG A 34 -5.93 7.85 9.43
N THR A 35 -7.06 8.53 9.60
CA THR A 35 -7.38 9.26 10.84
C THR A 35 -8.02 8.38 11.92
N ALA A 36 -8.41 7.15 11.57
CA ALA A 36 -9.02 6.24 12.54
C ALA A 36 -7.99 5.82 13.60
N PRO A 37 -8.33 5.87 14.90
CA PRO A 37 -7.43 5.45 15.97
C PRO A 37 -7.14 3.95 15.82
N GLY A 38 -5.92 3.64 15.38
CA GLY A 38 -5.50 2.30 14.98
C GLY A 38 -4.22 2.29 14.12
N GLY A 39 -3.90 3.42 13.47
CA GLY A 39 -2.56 3.68 12.95
C GLY A 39 -1.79 4.56 13.91
N ALA A 40 -0.79 4.03 14.62
CA ALA A 40 0.18 4.88 15.27
C ALA A 40 0.89 5.72 14.19
N PRO A 41 1.10 7.03 14.40
CA PRO A 41 2.09 7.74 13.61
C PRO A 41 3.44 7.08 13.91
N ASP A 42 4.23 6.80 12.87
CA ASP A 42 5.64 6.42 13.00
C ASP A 42 6.37 7.56 13.74
N ALA A 43 6.38 7.49 15.07
CA ALA A 43 7.25 8.28 15.91
C ALA A 43 8.61 7.57 15.91
N ASP A 44 9.62 8.32 15.49
CA ASP A 44 11.03 7.98 15.56
C ASP A 44 11.38 7.40 16.95
N PRO A 45 11.85 6.14 17.07
CA PRO A 45 12.25 5.59 18.36
C PRO A 45 13.67 6.05 18.66
N GLY A 46 13.80 7.31 19.05
CA GLY A 46 15.03 7.94 19.50
C GLY A 46 14.86 8.51 20.90
N THR A 47 14.43 7.70 21.88
CA THR A 47 14.60 8.06 23.29
C THR A 47 14.69 6.79 24.13
N ASP A 48 15.90 6.53 24.62
CA ASP A 48 16.21 5.52 25.61
C ASP A 48 15.37 5.75 26.87
N ALA A 49 14.47 4.81 27.16
CA ALA A 49 13.86 4.68 28.47
C ALA A 49 14.26 3.30 29.00
N GLU A 50 15.29 3.33 29.84
CA GLU A 50 15.75 2.23 30.68
C GLU A 50 14.55 1.60 31.42
N VAL A 51 14.35 0.30 31.24
CA VAL A 51 13.48 -0.50 32.10
C VAL A 51 14.38 -1.49 32.83
N GLU A 52 14.62 -1.22 34.11
CA GLU A 52 15.30 -2.15 35.01
C GLU A 52 14.43 -3.41 35.29
N PRO A 53 15.04 -4.56 35.62
CA PRO A 53 14.36 -5.83 35.81
C PRO A 53 14.11 -6.14 37.30
N GLU A 54 12.95 -6.69 37.64
CA GLU A 54 12.63 -7.23 38.98
C GLU A 54 11.73 -8.48 38.80
N PRO A 55 11.69 -9.44 39.76
CA PRO A 55 12.17 -10.80 39.51
C PRO A 55 11.11 -11.90 39.63
N GLU A 56 11.58 -13.11 39.34
CA GLU A 56 10.95 -14.43 39.35
C GLU A 56 10.01 -14.73 40.53
N THR A 57 8.84 -15.25 40.20
CA THR A 57 8.09 -16.17 41.07
C THR A 57 7.54 -17.32 40.23
N ASP A 58 8.00 -18.53 40.56
CA ASP A 58 7.38 -19.82 40.23
C ASP A 58 7.49 -20.69 41.50
N PRO A 59 6.75 -21.80 41.69
CA PRO A 59 5.81 -22.45 40.76
C PRO A 59 4.49 -22.88 41.43
N VAL A 60 3.49 -23.33 40.65
CA VAL A 60 2.69 -24.57 40.90
C VAL A 60 1.64 -24.75 39.78
N GLY A 61 1.88 -25.80 38.97
CA GLY A 61 0.91 -26.84 38.65
C GLY A 61 -0.39 -26.49 37.90
N CYS A 62 -0.41 -26.79 36.62
CA CYS A 62 -1.29 -27.85 36.09
C CYS A 62 -0.88 -28.16 34.65
N ALA A 63 -0.60 -29.43 34.39
CA ALA A 63 -0.44 -29.95 33.04
C ALA A 63 -1.74 -29.75 32.28
N ASP A 64 -1.84 -28.66 31.52
CA ASP A 64 -2.77 -28.57 30.42
C ASP A 64 -2.00 -28.88 29.13
N LEU A 65 -2.62 -29.73 28.34
CA LEU A 65 -2.11 -30.33 27.13
C LEU A 65 -1.88 -29.20 26.12
N SER A 66 -0.69 -28.61 26.14
CA SER A 66 -0.14 -27.95 24.96
C SER A 66 -0.02 -29.04 23.90
N ARG A 67 -1.12 -29.23 23.16
CA ARG A 67 -1.10 -29.72 21.80
C ARG A 67 -0.30 -28.68 21.04
N ALA A 68 1.03 -28.82 21.12
CA ALA A 68 1.92 -28.37 20.09
C ALA A 68 1.38 -29.01 18.81
N GLU A 69 0.66 -28.21 18.03
CA GLU A 69 0.35 -28.50 16.65
C GLU A 69 1.65 -29.09 16.04
N PRO A 70 1.62 -30.32 15.51
CA PRO A 70 2.80 -30.92 14.89
C PRO A 70 3.33 -29.94 13.87
N GLY A 71 4.59 -29.53 14.03
CA GLY A 71 5.25 -28.51 13.21
C GLY A 71 4.87 -28.70 11.75
N ALA A 72 3.98 -27.83 11.26
CA ALA A 72 3.61 -27.81 9.86
C ALA A 72 4.90 -27.54 9.10
N ALA A 73 5.36 -28.54 8.34
CA ALA A 73 6.51 -28.37 7.47
C ALA A 73 6.33 -27.05 6.70
N PRO A 74 7.36 -26.21 6.60
CA PRO A 74 7.22 -24.89 6.01
C PRO A 74 6.68 -25.03 4.58
N THR A 75 5.41 -24.66 4.39
CA THR A 75 4.79 -24.63 3.08
C THR A 75 5.10 -23.31 2.41
N LEU A 76 5.24 -23.30 1.09
CA LEU A 76 5.40 -22.05 0.34
C LEU A 76 4.27 -21.04 0.63
N VAL A 77 3.03 -21.53 0.79
CA VAL A 77 1.88 -20.70 1.17
C VAL A 77 2.05 -20.11 2.57
N GLY A 78 2.52 -20.91 3.53
CA GLY A 78 2.81 -20.43 4.89
C GLY A 78 3.94 -19.40 4.92
N GLN A 79 5.01 -19.64 4.17
CA GLN A 79 6.12 -18.70 4.02
C GLN A 79 5.67 -17.39 3.36
N LEU A 80 4.84 -17.45 2.32
CA LEU A 80 4.30 -16.26 1.66
C LEU A 80 3.40 -15.44 2.59
N ARG A 81 2.58 -16.10 3.42
CA ARG A 81 1.76 -15.42 4.45
C ARG A 81 2.63 -14.76 5.51
N ALA A 82 3.69 -15.44 5.97
CA ALA A 82 4.62 -14.88 6.94
C ALA A 82 5.34 -13.65 6.37
N LEU A 83 5.80 -13.71 5.13
CA LEU A 83 6.42 -12.58 4.43
C LEU A 83 5.43 -11.41 4.26
N SER A 84 4.19 -11.71 3.85
CA SER A 84 3.13 -10.70 3.72
C SER A 84 2.76 -10.03 5.05
N ALA A 85 2.77 -10.79 6.15
CA ALA A 85 2.54 -10.25 7.49
C ALA A 85 3.70 -9.34 7.95
N GLN A 86 4.95 -9.73 7.66
CA GLN A 86 6.13 -8.89 7.90
C GLN A 86 6.04 -7.58 7.11
N ASP A 87 5.71 -7.65 5.82
CA ASP A 87 5.52 -6.48 4.96
C ASP A 87 4.37 -5.56 5.39
N SER A 88 3.38 -6.11 6.11
CA SER A 88 2.23 -5.36 6.62
C SER A 88 2.43 -4.78 8.01
N THR A 89 3.58 -5.06 8.65
CA THR A 89 3.87 -4.56 10.00
C THR A 89 4.00 -3.03 9.97
N GLY A 90 3.30 -2.33 10.87
CA GLY A 90 3.22 -0.86 10.88
C GLY A 90 2.16 -0.24 9.95
N ARG A 91 1.43 -1.06 9.19
CA ARG A 91 0.37 -0.60 8.28
C ARG A 91 -0.97 -0.52 8.99
N GLY A 92 -1.60 0.65 9.02
CA GLY A 92 -2.89 0.84 9.69
C GLY A 92 -4.05 0.04 9.05
N ALA A 93 -4.01 -0.19 7.73
CA ALA A 93 -5.07 -0.91 7.00
C ALA A 93 -4.53 -1.68 5.79
N PRO A 94 -3.83 -2.83 5.99
CA PRO A 94 -3.22 -3.57 4.88
C PRO A 94 -4.20 -4.11 3.86
N TRP A 95 -5.41 -4.50 4.31
CA TRP A 95 -6.51 -4.92 3.45
C TRP A 95 -6.98 -3.83 2.48
N ALA A 96 -6.71 -2.54 2.74
CA ALA A 96 -7.16 -1.45 1.88
C ALA A 96 -6.51 -1.52 0.50
N ALA A 97 -5.25 -1.97 0.41
CA ALA A 97 -4.55 -2.14 -0.85
C ALA A 97 -5.22 -3.16 -1.78
N ASP A 98 -5.66 -4.29 -1.22
CA ASP A 98 -6.32 -5.34 -1.99
C ASP A 98 -7.70 -4.90 -2.51
N LEU A 99 -8.42 -4.12 -1.71
CA LEU A 99 -9.67 -3.52 -2.13
C LEU A 99 -9.46 -2.47 -3.22
N LEU A 100 -8.44 -1.60 -3.07
CA LEU A 100 -8.09 -0.62 -4.10
C LEU A 100 -7.67 -1.29 -5.40
N ARG A 101 -6.87 -2.36 -5.35
CA ARG A 101 -6.53 -3.13 -6.56
C ARG A 101 -7.77 -3.71 -7.22
N THR A 102 -8.69 -4.28 -6.44
CA THR A 102 -9.97 -4.79 -6.96
C THR A 102 -10.80 -3.67 -7.60
N LEU A 103 -10.88 -2.51 -6.95
CA LEU A 103 -11.59 -1.35 -7.47
C LEU A 103 -10.95 -0.85 -8.78
N HIS A 104 -9.63 -0.70 -8.85
CA HIS A 104 -8.93 -0.25 -10.05
C HIS A 104 -9.11 -1.20 -11.23
N VAL A 105 -9.19 -2.52 -10.98
CA VAL A 105 -9.52 -3.50 -12.04
C VAL A 105 -10.97 -3.32 -12.49
N GLY A 106 -11.93 -3.21 -11.57
CA GLY A 106 -13.34 -3.06 -11.91
C GLY A 106 -13.73 -1.70 -12.50
N LEU A 107 -12.92 -0.65 -12.30
CA LEU A 107 -13.09 0.63 -12.99
C LEU A 107 -12.75 0.56 -14.49
N ASP A 108 -11.99 -0.45 -14.91
CA ASP A 108 -11.73 -0.79 -16.32
C ASP A 108 -11.39 0.43 -17.21
N ASP A 109 -12.22 0.73 -18.21
CA ASP A 109 -12.04 1.79 -19.19
C ASP A 109 -12.25 3.22 -18.66
N ARG A 110 -12.65 3.37 -17.38
CA ARG A 110 -12.71 4.66 -16.66
C ARG A 110 -11.30 5.16 -16.30
N VAL A 111 -10.42 5.25 -17.30
CA VAL A 111 -9.00 5.63 -17.17
C VAL A 111 -8.84 7.00 -16.49
N GLY A 112 -9.76 7.94 -16.76
CA GLY A 112 -9.77 9.26 -16.10
C GLY A 112 -9.95 9.15 -14.58
N ASP A 113 -10.93 8.36 -14.14
CA ASP A 113 -11.19 8.15 -12.70
C ASP A 113 -10.05 7.39 -12.02
N ARG A 114 -9.50 6.37 -12.71
CA ARG A 114 -8.35 5.60 -12.22
C ARG A 114 -7.12 6.49 -12.07
N THR A 115 -6.88 7.39 -13.04
CA THR A 115 -5.78 8.36 -12.99
C THR A 115 -5.98 9.34 -11.82
N ALA A 116 -7.18 9.90 -11.66
CA ALA A 116 -7.48 10.84 -10.59
C ALA A 116 -7.31 10.22 -9.18
N LEU A 117 -7.73 8.97 -8.99
CA LEU A 117 -7.51 8.23 -7.75
C LEU A 117 -6.02 8.03 -7.45
N LEU A 118 -5.24 7.62 -8.44
CA LEU A 118 -3.80 7.42 -8.24
C LEU A 118 -3.06 8.74 -7.96
N VAL A 119 -3.46 9.83 -8.61
CA VAL A 119 -2.92 11.18 -8.33
C VAL A 119 -3.19 11.59 -6.88
N ASP A 120 -4.42 11.41 -6.37
CA ASP A 120 -4.75 11.71 -4.97
C ASP A 120 -3.97 10.81 -4.00
N GLN A 121 -3.85 9.51 -4.30
CA GLN A 121 -3.11 8.56 -3.48
C GLN A 121 -1.59 8.84 -3.46
N LEU A 122 -0.98 9.25 -4.57
CA LEU A 122 0.42 9.63 -4.64
C LEU A 122 0.73 10.91 -3.83
N ARG A 123 -0.28 11.77 -3.62
CA ARG A 123 -0.18 12.96 -2.75
C ARG A 123 -0.48 12.67 -1.29
N SER A 124 -0.77 11.42 -0.92
CA SER A 124 -1.09 11.03 0.44
C SER A 124 0.13 11.19 1.37
N PRO A 125 -0.03 11.73 2.60
CA PRO A 125 1.00 11.63 3.65
C PRO A 125 1.31 10.18 4.07
N ASP A 126 0.43 9.22 3.76
CA ASP A 126 0.67 7.80 4.04
C ASP A 126 1.59 7.20 2.95
N ARG A 127 2.85 7.01 3.32
CA ARG A 127 3.89 6.34 2.50
C ARG A 127 3.46 4.97 1.98
N TRP A 128 2.70 4.19 2.73
CA TRP A 128 2.23 2.88 2.28
C TRP A 128 1.21 3.00 1.15
N GLN A 129 0.30 3.97 1.26
CA GLN A 129 -0.65 4.29 0.20
C GLN A 129 0.07 4.77 -1.08
N ARG A 130 1.13 5.57 -0.93
CA ARG A 130 1.96 6.01 -2.06
C ARG A 130 2.66 4.84 -2.74
N ILE A 131 3.23 3.89 -1.98
CA ILE A 131 3.86 2.68 -2.53
C ILE A 131 2.87 1.88 -3.39
N ASP A 132 1.66 1.67 -2.87
CA ASP A 132 0.63 0.94 -3.63
C ASP A 132 0.20 1.71 -4.87
N ALA A 133 0.05 3.04 -4.78
CA ALA A 133 -0.31 3.89 -5.90
C ALA A 133 0.76 3.91 -7.00
N VAL A 134 2.05 3.94 -6.65
CA VAL A 134 3.16 3.81 -7.60
C VAL A 134 3.02 2.50 -8.40
N ARG A 135 2.87 1.36 -7.70
CA ARG A 135 2.74 0.05 -8.34
C ARG A 135 1.50 -0.04 -9.24
N MET A 136 0.37 0.49 -8.78
CA MET A 136 -0.87 0.50 -9.57
C MET A 136 -0.78 1.43 -10.80
N SER A 137 0.00 2.52 -10.72
CA SER A 137 0.24 3.43 -11.85
C SER A 137 0.96 2.72 -13.01
N GLY A 138 1.98 1.92 -12.71
CA GLY A 138 2.68 1.12 -13.75
C GLY A 138 1.72 0.17 -14.48
N GLY A 139 0.87 -0.53 -13.74
CA GLY A 139 -0.15 -1.41 -14.32
C GLY A 139 -1.17 -0.68 -15.20
N LEU A 140 -1.63 0.50 -14.78
CA LEU A 140 -2.55 1.33 -15.57
C LEU A 140 -1.91 1.78 -16.88
N ILE A 141 -0.71 2.37 -16.83
CA ILE A 141 -0.04 2.97 -18.00
C ILE A 141 0.28 1.92 -19.06
N ARG A 142 0.68 0.71 -18.64
CA ARG A 142 1.00 -0.38 -19.58
C ARG A 142 -0.23 -0.99 -20.24
N ALA A 143 -1.35 -1.06 -19.53
CA ALA A 143 -2.56 -1.72 -20.03
C ALA A 143 -3.49 -0.77 -20.80
N TRP A 144 -3.47 0.53 -20.50
CA TRP A 144 -4.45 1.48 -21.02
C TRP A 144 -3.77 2.68 -21.68
N ARG A 145 -4.36 3.22 -22.74
CA ARG A 145 -3.94 4.49 -23.32
C ARG A 145 -4.56 5.65 -22.55
N GLY A 146 -3.79 6.71 -22.30
CA GLY A 146 -4.25 7.88 -21.57
C GLY A 146 -3.19 8.98 -21.47
N SER A 147 -3.58 10.13 -20.94
CA SER A 147 -2.68 11.23 -20.64
C SER A 147 -2.09 11.05 -19.24
N TYR A 148 -0.86 10.52 -19.15
CA TYR A 148 -0.24 10.14 -17.88
C TYR A 148 0.86 11.10 -17.40
N GLY A 149 1.04 12.26 -18.04
CA GLY A 149 2.15 13.17 -17.74
C GLY A 149 2.23 13.58 -16.26
N GLU A 150 1.11 14.01 -15.66
CA GLU A 150 1.06 14.34 -14.23
C GLU A 150 1.35 13.12 -13.35
N LEU A 151 0.79 11.96 -13.71
CA LEU A 151 0.97 10.74 -12.94
C LEU A 151 2.43 10.28 -12.95
N VAL A 152 3.10 10.33 -14.11
CA VAL A 152 4.51 9.97 -14.26
C VAL A 152 5.40 10.96 -13.52
N ALA A 153 5.12 12.27 -13.58
CA ALA A 153 5.82 13.26 -12.79
C ALA A 153 5.72 12.97 -11.28
N LEU A 154 4.51 12.69 -10.77
CA LEU A 154 4.31 12.34 -9.36
C LEU A 154 5.02 11.05 -8.95
N VAL A 155 5.11 10.05 -9.84
CA VAL A 155 5.92 8.85 -9.59
C VAL A 155 7.41 9.20 -9.53
N GLY A 156 7.89 10.07 -10.41
CA GLY A 156 9.26 10.60 -10.38
C GLY A 156 9.61 11.32 -9.08
N ASP A 157 8.70 12.15 -8.57
CA ASP A 157 8.88 12.86 -7.30
C ASP A 157 9.12 11.90 -6.11
N GLN A 158 8.61 10.67 -6.18
CA GLN A 158 8.80 9.67 -5.12
C GLN A 158 10.25 9.15 -5.04
N LEU A 159 11.10 9.37 -6.04
CA LEU A 159 12.50 8.92 -6.05
C LEU A 159 13.35 9.61 -4.97
N ALA A 160 12.94 10.81 -4.55
CA ALA A 160 13.60 11.61 -3.53
C ALA A 160 13.07 11.34 -2.11
N ASP A 161 12.08 10.46 -1.95
CA ASP A 161 11.52 10.15 -0.64
C ASP A 161 12.52 9.34 0.20
N PRO A 162 12.65 9.63 1.52
CA PRO A 162 13.58 8.89 2.39
C PRO A 162 13.15 7.44 2.62
N GLU A 163 11.89 7.07 2.38
CA GLU A 163 11.43 5.68 2.49
C GLU A 163 11.99 4.84 1.33
N PRO A 164 12.95 3.92 1.58
CA PRO A 164 13.66 3.23 0.50
C PRO A 164 12.75 2.37 -0.37
N ARG A 165 11.71 1.76 0.22
CA ARG A 165 10.74 0.92 -0.50
C ARG A 165 9.91 1.72 -1.50
N LEU A 166 9.62 2.98 -1.17
CA LEU A 166 8.86 3.88 -2.06
C LEU A 166 9.72 4.30 -3.25
N ALA A 167 10.95 4.71 -2.99
CA ALA A 167 11.87 5.08 -4.07
C ALA A 167 12.21 3.88 -4.97
N GLU A 168 12.37 2.68 -4.41
CA GLU A 168 12.58 1.43 -5.18
C GLU A 168 11.37 1.08 -6.06
N ALA A 169 10.16 1.18 -5.51
CA ALA A 169 8.94 0.97 -6.28
C ALA A 169 8.84 1.97 -7.45
N ALA A 170 9.20 3.23 -7.21
CA ALA A 170 9.20 4.27 -8.24
C ALA A 170 10.23 3.99 -9.34
N SER A 171 11.47 3.62 -8.98
CA SER A 171 12.49 3.27 -9.97
C SER A 171 12.07 2.07 -10.82
N HIS A 172 11.50 1.04 -10.21
CA HIS A 172 11.04 -0.15 -10.92
C HIS A 172 9.95 0.20 -11.93
N VAL A 173 8.95 0.99 -11.52
CA VAL A 173 7.88 1.41 -12.44
C VAL A 173 8.42 2.27 -13.58
N LEU A 174 9.30 3.24 -13.30
CA LEU A 174 9.87 4.12 -14.33
C LEU A 174 10.76 3.35 -15.32
N GLU A 175 11.50 2.35 -14.88
CA GLU A 175 12.27 1.46 -15.74
C GLU A 175 11.35 0.74 -16.76
N GLU A 176 10.19 0.25 -16.32
CA GLU A 176 9.21 -0.41 -17.17
C GLU A 176 8.48 0.54 -18.15
N LEU A 177 8.58 1.85 -17.94
CA LEU A 177 7.93 2.87 -18.78
C LEU A 177 8.79 3.33 -19.97
N PHE A 178 10.08 3.03 -19.99
CA PHE A 178 11.01 3.41 -21.05
C PHE A 178 10.90 4.91 -21.42
N SER A 179 10.61 5.25 -22.68
CA SER A 179 10.50 6.64 -23.15
C SER A 179 9.36 7.42 -22.50
N LEU A 180 8.35 6.75 -21.93
CA LEU A 180 7.28 7.41 -21.18
C LEU A 180 7.80 8.01 -19.86
N ALA A 181 8.93 7.54 -19.34
CA ALA A 181 9.60 8.10 -18.16
C ALA A 181 10.46 9.35 -18.47
N ALA A 182 10.50 9.83 -19.72
CA ALA A 182 11.27 11.03 -20.08
C ALA A 182 11.01 12.26 -19.17
N PRO A 183 9.78 12.53 -18.67
CA PRO A 183 9.55 13.64 -17.75
C PRO A 183 10.30 13.54 -16.41
N THR A 184 10.77 12.34 -16.03
CA THR A 184 11.43 12.09 -14.74
C THR A 184 12.93 11.86 -14.89
N ALA A 185 13.52 12.18 -16.06
CA ALA A 185 14.93 11.90 -16.34
C ALA A 185 15.86 12.58 -15.33
N ASP A 186 15.60 13.84 -14.97
CA ASP A 186 16.42 14.59 -14.00
C ASP A 186 16.32 13.98 -12.59
N ALA A 187 15.13 13.54 -12.18
CA ALA A 187 14.92 12.88 -10.89
C ALA A 187 15.65 11.54 -10.81
N LEU A 188 15.67 10.77 -11.90
CA LEU A 188 16.45 9.54 -12.00
C LEU A 188 17.96 9.82 -11.96
N ALA A 189 18.44 10.83 -12.69
CA ALA A 189 19.84 11.22 -12.69
C ALA A 189 20.32 11.66 -11.29
N ALA A 190 19.51 12.45 -10.58
CA ALA A 190 19.82 12.91 -9.22
C ALA A 190 19.95 11.76 -8.21
N ARG A 191 19.20 10.66 -8.39
CA ARG A 191 19.26 9.49 -7.50
C ARG A 191 20.54 8.66 -7.65
N LEU A 192 21.20 8.75 -8.80
CA LEU A 192 22.42 7.98 -9.10
C LEU A 192 23.71 8.72 -8.75
N ALA A 193 23.63 10.03 -8.46
CA ALA A 193 24.75 10.90 -8.13
C ALA A 193 25.15 10.78 -6.66
#